data_AF-A0A3D5HZU2-F1
#
_entry.id   AF-A0A3D5HZU2-F1
#
_cell.length_a   1.000
_cell.length_b   1.000
_cell.length_c   1.000
_cell.angle_alpha   90.00
_cell.angle_beta   90.00
_cell.angle_gamma   90.00
#
_symmetry.space_group_name_H-M   'P 1'
#
loop_
_entity.id
_entity.type
_entity.pdbx_description
1 polymer ?
#
loop_
_entity_poly.entity_id
_entity_poly.type
_entity_poly.pdbx_seq_one_letter_code
_entity_poly.pdbx_strand_id
1 'polypeptide(L)'
;MIDSLLGFLPTVLAHHPFGMEEISLSPLQGFLSGVGHPLLGPDHLLFLAALMLVGWDQPRRWIPTLLAVGLLGAALAQVVVIPEALVLPTEALVSLSLVVEGLVILGTLSTGWLYPAFALHGVMLGGTIVGAEPTPLVAYFIGLFVAQAVMLLLVRRFSDPVVRLIGDQGLRLAAGIWIGIGCAFSWSLLVA
;
A
#
# COMPACT_ATOMS: atom_id res chain seq x y z
N MET A 1 -2.65 -12.55 43.02
CA MET A 1 -2.58 -13.57 41.96
C MET A 1 -3.28 -12.96 40.74
N ILE A 2 -2.50 -12.53 39.75
CA ILE A 2 -2.88 -12.09 38.38
C ILE A 2 -3.80 -10.86 38.26
N ASP A 3 -3.30 -9.65 38.56
CA ASP A 3 -4.05 -8.39 38.34
C ASP A 3 -3.29 -7.28 37.59
N SER A 4 -2.12 -7.50 36.95
CA SER A 4 -1.37 -6.35 36.39
C SER A 4 -0.39 -6.66 35.25
N LEU A 5 -0.85 -7.22 34.12
CA LEU A 5 0.01 -7.38 32.94
C LEU A 5 -0.63 -7.07 31.57
N LEU A 6 -1.80 -6.43 31.51
CA LEU A 6 -2.45 -6.04 30.23
C LEU A 6 -2.87 -4.56 30.14
N GLY A 7 -2.47 -3.72 31.09
CA GLY A 7 -2.94 -2.33 31.21
C GLY A 7 -2.14 -1.25 30.47
N PHE A 8 -1.38 -1.57 29.41
CA PHE A 8 -0.54 -0.58 28.72
C PHE A 8 -0.60 -0.62 27.19
N LEU A 9 -1.72 -1.07 26.61
CA LEU A 9 -2.04 -0.65 25.25
C LEU A 9 -2.98 0.55 25.38
N PRO A 10 -2.61 1.75 24.91
CA PRO A 10 -3.58 2.82 24.79
C PRO A 10 -4.69 2.27 23.90
N THR A 11 -5.91 2.23 24.43
CA THR A 11 -7.10 2.03 23.60
C THR A 11 -7.11 3.20 22.62
N VAL A 12 -6.67 2.96 21.39
CA VAL A 12 -6.88 3.90 20.31
C VAL A 12 -8.36 3.81 20.00
N LEU A 13 -9.14 4.63 20.72
CA LEU A 13 -10.49 4.97 20.28
C LEU A 13 -10.34 5.42 18.82
N ALA A 14 -11.17 4.85 17.94
CA ALA A 14 -11.29 5.34 16.58
C ALA A 14 -11.40 6.87 16.64
N HIS A 15 -10.44 7.59 16.04
CA HIS A 15 -10.55 9.02 15.91
C HIS A 15 -11.71 9.27 14.94
N HIS A 16 -12.89 9.58 15.45
CA HIS A 16 -14.00 10.09 14.66
C HIS A 16 -13.94 11.62 14.69
N PRO A 17 -13.61 12.31 13.58
CA PRO A 17 -13.58 13.78 13.52
C PRO A 17 -14.97 14.41 13.61
N PHE A 18 -16.03 13.61 13.57
CA PHE A 18 -17.42 14.05 13.63
C PHE A 18 -18.19 13.01 14.44
N GLY A 19 -18.84 13.41 15.54
CA GLY A 19 -19.59 12.53 16.46
C GLY A 19 -20.83 11.88 15.84
N MET A 20 -20.62 11.09 14.79
CA MET A 20 -21.60 10.21 14.17
C MET A 20 -21.68 8.91 14.96
N GLU A 21 -22.89 8.35 15.09
CA GLU A 21 -23.11 7.02 15.69
C GLU A 21 -22.17 5.97 15.07
N GLU A 22 -21.69 5.06 15.91
CA GLU A 22 -20.89 3.90 15.51
C GLU A 22 -21.59 3.14 14.37
N ILE A 23 -21.19 3.40 13.13
CA ILE A 23 -21.63 2.58 12.00
C ILE A 23 -20.88 1.25 12.14
N SER A 24 -21.51 0.29 12.82
CA SER A 24 -20.98 -1.06 12.92
C SER A 24 -20.92 -1.68 11.53
N LEU A 25 -19.71 -1.95 11.06
CA LEU A 25 -19.50 -2.58 9.76
C LEU A 25 -19.91 -4.05 9.86
N SER A 26 -20.81 -4.48 8.99
CA SER A 26 -21.04 -5.91 8.79
C SER A 26 -19.77 -6.58 8.22
N PRO A 27 -19.59 -7.90 8.41
CA PRO A 27 -18.46 -8.63 7.82
C PRO A 27 -18.41 -8.47 6.29
N LEU A 28 -19.56 -8.44 5.62
CA LEU A 28 -19.63 -8.22 4.17
C LEU A 28 -19.13 -6.82 3.78
N GLN A 29 -19.51 -5.78 4.53
CA GLN A 29 -18.99 -4.42 4.31
C GLN A 29 -17.49 -4.34 4.57
N GLY A 30 -16.99 -5.02 5.62
CA GLY A 30 -15.56 -5.16 5.88
C GLY A 30 -14.83 -5.77 4.69
N PHE A 31 -15.30 -6.92 4.19
CA PHE A 31 -14.73 -7.58 3.02
C PHE A 31 -14.75 -6.71 1.76
N LEU A 32 -15.90 -6.12 1.42
CA LEU A 32 -16.04 -5.25 0.25
C LEU A 32 -15.17 -3.99 0.38
N SER A 33 -15.03 -3.45 1.58
CA SER A 33 -14.12 -2.34 1.88
C SER A 33 -12.67 -2.74 1.65
N GLY A 34 -12.25 -3.92 2.11
CA GLY A 34 -10.90 -4.45 1.87
C GLY A 34 -10.61 -4.71 0.40
N VAL A 35 -11.61 -5.14 -0.37
CA VAL A 35 -11.50 -5.28 -1.83
C VAL A 35 -11.43 -3.91 -2.52
N GLY A 36 -12.24 -2.94 -2.09
CA GLY A 36 -12.37 -1.65 -2.76
C GLY A 36 -11.21 -0.70 -2.49
N HIS A 37 -10.68 -0.64 -1.27
CA HIS A 37 -9.67 0.36 -0.88
C HIS A 37 -8.46 0.45 -1.81
N PRO A 38 -7.81 -0.66 -2.20
CA PRO A 38 -6.68 -0.60 -3.13
C PRO A 38 -7.02 -0.07 -4.52
N LEU A 39 -8.28 -0.15 -4.95
CA LEU A 39 -8.72 0.19 -6.29
C LEU A 39 -9.08 1.68 -6.43
N LEU A 40 -9.25 2.38 -5.31
CA LEU A 40 -9.75 3.77 -5.30
C LEU A 40 -8.61 4.81 -5.31
N GLY A 41 -7.39 4.44 -4.91
CA GLY A 41 -6.23 5.33 -4.85
C GLY A 41 -5.46 5.42 -6.19
N PRO A 42 -5.37 6.60 -6.84
CA PRO A 42 -4.64 6.72 -8.11
C PRO A 42 -3.12 6.47 -7.95
N ASP A 43 -2.56 6.81 -6.80
CA ASP A 43 -1.18 6.53 -6.38
C ASP A 43 -0.87 5.02 -6.33
N HIS A 44 -1.77 4.22 -5.74
CA HIS A 44 -1.60 2.77 -5.67
C HIS A 44 -1.71 2.11 -7.05
N LEU A 45 -2.65 2.56 -7.89
CA LEU A 45 -2.79 2.06 -9.25
C LEU A 45 -1.56 2.42 -10.12
N LEU A 46 -1.03 3.64 -9.97
CA LEU A 46 0.21 4.05 -10.64
C LEU A 46 1.42 3.24 -10.16
N PHE A 47 1.48 2.93 -8.87
CA PHE A 47 2.52 2.07 -8.29
C PHE A 47 2.47 0.67 -8.92
N LEU A 48 1.30 0.02 -8.92
CA LEU A 48 1.15 -1.29 -9.56
C LEU A 48 1.43 -1.26 -11.06
N ALA A 49 1.14 -0.15 -11.74
CA ALA A 49 1.48 0.02 -13.15
C ALA A 49 2.99 0.12 -13.39
N ALA A 50 3.75 0.80 -12.52
CA ALA A 50 5.22 0.78 -12.59
C ALA A 50 5.80 -0.59 -12.27
N LEU A 51 5.21 -1.29 -11.30
CA LEU A 51 5.67 -2.62 -10.90
C LEU A 51 5.65 -3.64 -12.05
N MET A 52 4.79 -3.44 -13.06
CA MET A 52 4.81 -4.22 -14.30
C MET A 52 6.15 -4.13 -15.04
N LEU A 53 6.92 -3.07 -14.82
CA LEU A 53 8.15 -2.75 -15.55
C LEU A 53 9.44 -3.15 -14.81
N VAL A 54 9.37 -3.54 -13.52
CA VAL A 54 10.54 -3.80 -12.66
C VAL A 54 11.33 -5.08 -13.02
N GLY A 55 10.77 -5.96 -13.85
CA GLY A 55 11.40 -7.23 -14.21
C GLY A 55 11.20 -8.30 -13.14
N TRP A 56 10.71 -9.48 -13.54
CA TRP A 56 10.26 -10.54 -12.62
C TRP A 56 11.06 -11.83 -12.79
N ASP A 57 12.22 -11.92 -12.14
CA ASP A 57 13.10 -13.10 -12.24
C ASP A 57 12.57 -14.31 -11.44
N GLN A 58 11.91 -14.07 -10.31
CA GLN A 58 11.42 -15.13 -9.40
C GLN A 58 9.99 -14.85 -8.90
N PRO A 59 8.98 -14.79 -9.78
CA PRO A 59 7.63 -14.36 -9.42
C PRO A 59 6.98 -15.23 -8.34
N ARG A 60 7.25 -16.55 -8.33
CA ARG A 60 6.74 -17.47 -7.31
C ARG A 60 7.21 -17.15 -5.89
N ARG A 61 8.39 -16.56 -5.74
CA ARG A 61 8.92 -16.10 -4.45
C ARG A 61 8.48 -14.67 -4.15
N TRP A 62 8.52 -13.82 -5.16
CA TRP A 62 8.28 -12.40 -5.03
C TRP A 62 6.84 -12.05 -4.68
N ILE A 63 5.87 -12.59 -5.43
CA ILE A 63 4.45 -12.29 -5.21
C ILE A 63 4.03 -12.56 -3.76
N PRO A 64 4.26 -13.75 -3.16
CA PRO A 64 3.86 -13.97 -1.77
C PRO A 64 4.67 -13.11 -0.79
N THR A 65 5.94 -12.79 -1.09
CA THR A 65 6.75 -11.93 -0.22
C THR A 65 6.23 -10.49 -0.21
N LEU A 66 5.98 -9.89 -1.38
CA LEU A 66 5.45 -8.53 -1.49
C LEU A 66 4.05 -8.43 -0.88
N LEU A 67 3.20 -9.44 -1.13
CA LEU A 67 1.88 -9.53 -0.50
C LEU A 67 1.97 -9.59 1.03
N ALA A 68 2.87 -10.42 1.56
CA ALA A 68 3.10 -10.52 3.00
C ALA A 68 3.60 -9.19 3.59
N VAL A 69 4.55 -8.53 2.92
CA VAL A 69 5.10 -7.24 3.37
C VAL A 69 4.02 -6.15 3.39
N GLY A 70 3.18 -6.06 2.35
CA GLY A 70 2.06 -5.12 2.31
C GLY A 70 1.02 -5.39 3.40
N LEU A 71 0.65 -6.66 3.61
CA LEU A 71 -0.29 -7.04 4.66
C LEU A 71 0.26 -6.81 6.07
N LEU A 72 1.57 -7.02 6.27
CA LEU A 72 2.25 -6.68 7.52
C LEU A 72 2.24 -5.17 7.76
N GLY A 73 2.45 -4.35 6.72
CA GLY A 73 2.27 -2.90 6.81
C GLY A 73 0.85 -2.51 7.24
N ALA A 74 -0.16 -3.12 6.62
CA ALA A 74 -1.56 -2.88 6.98
C ALA A 74 -1.90 -3.30 8.41
N ALA A 75 -1.36 -4.45 8.86
CA ALA A 75 -1.50 -4.90 10.23
C ALA A 75 -0.77 -3.98 11.23
N LEU A 76 0.41 -3.47 10.85
CA LEU A 76 1.18 -2.53 11.67
C LEU A 76 0.39 -1.23 11.93
N ALA A 77 -0.36 -0.74 10.94
CA ALA A 77 -1.22 0.43 11.11
C ALA A 77 -2.31 0.25 12.18
N GLN A 78 -2.68 -1.00 12.52
CA GLN A 78 -3.66 -1.27 13.58
C GLN A 78 -3.10 -1.07 14.99
N VAL A 79 -1.77 -1.04 15.12
CA VAL A 79 -1.09 -0.97 16.43
C VAL A 79 -0.16 0.24 16.55
N VAL A 80 0.22 0.87 15.43
CA VAL A 80 1.04 2.07 15.40
C VAL A 80 0.17 3.29 15.09
N VAL A 81 0.14 4.24 16.00
CA VAL A 81 -0.51 5.54 15.80
C VAL A 81 0.46 6.44 15.04
N ILE A 82 0.07 6.88 13.85
CA ILE A 82 0.78 7.93 13.11
C ILE A 82 0.31 9.27 13.67
N PRO A 83 1.22 10.10 14.23
CA PRO A 83 0.87 11.45 14.66
C PRO A 83 0.26 12.24 13.51
N GLU A 84 -0.73 13.09 13.80
CA GLU A 84 -1.44 13.90 12.79
C GLU A 84 -0.45 14.72 11.92
N ALA A 85 0.59 15.27 12.53
CA ALA A 85 1.66 16.01 11.84
C ALA A 85 2.46 15.17 10.82
N LEU A 86 2.39 13.84 10.88
CA LEU A 86 3.08 12.92 9.99
C LEU A 86 2.16 12.30 8.92
N VAL A 87 0.85 12.54 8.96
CA VAL A 87 -0.08 11.99 7.96
C VAL A 87 0.29 12.45 6.55
N LEU A 88 0.35 13.76 6.33
CA LEU A 88 0.68 14.35 5.02
C LEU A 88 2.11 14.01 4.55
N PRO A 89 3.16 14.06 5.40
CA PRO A 89 4.46 13.48 5.06
C PRO A 89 4.41 12.01 4.65
N THR A 90 3.55 11.20 5.27
CA THR A 90 3.44 9.77 4.94
C THR A 90 2.77 9.56 3.58
N GLU A 91 1.73 10.33 3.25
CA GLU A 91 1.14 10.35 1.91
C GLU A 91 2.15 10.83 0.84
N ALA A 92 2.97 11.83 1.19
CA ALA A 92 4.05 12.30 0.32
C ALA A 92 5.11 11.22 0.09
N LEU A 93 5.42 10.38 1.10
CA LEU A 93 6.30 9.22 0.94
C LEU A 93 5.67 8.14 0.06
N VAL A 94 4.35 7.94 0.12
CA VAL A 94 3.64 7.02 -0.79
C VAL A 94 3.81 7.50 -2.23
N SER A 95 3.67 8.79 -2.49
CA SER A 95 3.94 9.36 -3.82
C SER A 95 5.40 9.13 -4.26
N LEU A 96 6.37 9.26 -3.33
CA LEU A 96 7.78 8.99 -3.62
C LEU A 96 8.08 7.51 -3.88
N SER A 97 7.18 6.58 -3.59
CA SER A 97 7.37 5.18 -4.00
C SER A 97 7.41 5.03 -5.52
N LEU A 98 6.77 5.93 -6.28
CA LEU A 98 6.86 5.97 -7.75
C LEU A 98 8.28 6.35 -8.22
N VAL A 99 8.95 7.24 -7.48
CA VAL A 99 10.36 7.58 -7.73
C VAL A 99 11.24 6.35 -7.49
N VAL A 100 11.00 5.63 -6.39
CA VAL A 100 11.72 4.39 -6.07
C VAL A 100 11.56 3.37 -7.21
N GLU A 101 10.34 3.13 -7.70
CA GLU A 101 10.11 2.20 -8.80
C GLU A 101 10.79 2.64 -10.09
N GLY A 102 10.70 3.92 -10.46
CA GLY A 102 11.42 4.44 -11.63
C GLY A 102 12.93 4.22 -11.52
N LEU A 103 13.52 4.46 -10.36
CA LEU A 103 14.93 4.22 -10.11
C LEU A 103 15.31 2.72 -10.14
N VAL A 104 14.41 1.84 -9.68
CA VAL A 104 14.57 0.38 -9.80
C VAL A 104 14.51 -0.06 -11.27
N ILE A 105 13.55 0.46 -12.05
CA ILE A 105 13.42 0.17 -13.50
C ILE A 105 14.69 0.60 -14.26
N LEU A 106 15.31 1.72 -13.87
CA LEU A 106 16.58 2.18 -14.44
C LEU A 106 17.80 1.36 -13.97
N GLY A 107 17.63 0.43 -13.02
CA GLY A 107 18.72 -0.34 -12.43
C GLY A 107 19.63 0.47 -11.49
N THR A 108 19.20 1.68 -11.08
CA THR A 108 19.97 2.54 -10.16
C THR A 108 19.75 2.17 -8.71
N LEU A 109 18.58 1.63 -8.38
CA LEU A 109 18.26 1.04 -7.08
C LEU A 109 18.05 -0.47 -7.25
N SER A 110 18.42 -1.22 -6.21
CA SER A 110 18.10 -2.65 -6.17
C SER A 110 16.60 -2.85 -5.94
N THR A 111 16.10 -3.97 -6.42
CA THR A 111 14.69 -4.35 -6.25
C THR A 111 14.28 -4.55 -4.78
N GLY A 112 15.23 -4.68 -3.85
CA GLY A 112 14.95 -4.74 -2.42
C GLY A 112 14.25 -3.47 -1.89
N TRP A 113 14.36 -2.34 -2.58
CA TRP A 113 13.64 -1.11 -2.25
C TRP A 113 12.12 -1.20 -2.46
N LEU A 114 11.62 -2.23 -3.13
CA LEU A 114 10.19 -2.48 -3.22
C LEU A 114 9.58 -2.92 -1.88
N TYR A 115 10.34 -3.56 -0.99
CA TYR A 115 9.80 -3.97 0.31
C TYR A 115 9.33 -2.80 1.17
N PRO A 116 10.14 -1.75 1.44
CA PRO A 116 9.66 -0.60 2.18
C PRO A 116 8.53 0.15 1.45
N ALA A 117 8.55 0.20 0.11
CA ALA A 117 7.45 0.79 -0.66
C ALA A 117 6.12 0.03 -0.44
N PHE A 118 6.14 -1.30 -0.55
CA PHE A 118 4.97 -2.14 -0.27
C PHE A 118 4.48 -2.02 1.17
N ALA A 119 5.41 -1.99 2.14
CA ALA A 119 5.06 -1.82 3.54
C ALA A 119 4.36 -0.48 3.78
N LEU A 120 4.86 0.60 3.18
CA LEU A 120 4.30 1.94 3.29
C LEU A 120 2.87 2.04 2.72
N HIS A 121 2.65 1.49 1.52
CA HIS A 121 1.31 1.35 0.94
C HIS A 121 0.40 0.53 1.86
N GLY A 122 0.92 -0.56 2.42
CA GLY A 122 0.24 -1.36 3.43
C GLY A 122 -0.22 -0.54 4.62
N VAL A 123 0.68 0.27 5.21
CA VAL A 123 0.36 1.13 6.37
C VAL A 123 -0.78 2.09 6.05
N MET A 124 -0.78 2.75 4.87
CA MET A 124 -1.87 3.64 4.48
C MET A 124 -3.20 2.90 4.26
N LEU A 125 -3.16 1.74 3.62
CA LEU A 125 -4.37 0.92 3.42
C LEU A 125 -4.94 0.45 4.76
N GLY A 126 -4.11 -0.07 5.66
CA GLY A 126 -4.54 -0.48 7.00
C GLY A 126 -5.06 0.69 7.84
N GLY A 127 -4.50 1.88 7.66
CA GLY A 127 -4.91 3.09 8.38
C GLY A 127 -6.40 3.42 8.24
N THR A 128 -7.06 3.00 7.14
CA THR A 128 -8.46 3.34 6.87
C THR A 128 -9.48 2.55 7.69
N ILE A 129 -9.05 1.48 8.37
CA ILE A 129 -9.93 0.58 9.13
C ILE A 129 -9.55 0.50 10.62
N VAL A 130 -8.68 1.40 11.09
CA VAL A 130 -8.26 1.47 12.50
C VAL A 130 -9.47 1.68 13.41
N GLY A 131 -9.55 0.88 14.48
CA GLY A 131 -10.64 0.94 15.46
C GLY A 131 -11.90 0.16 15.07
N ALA A 132 -11.93 -0.51 13.91
CA ALA A 132 -13.02 -1.40 13.56
C ALA A 132 -13.12 -2.62 14.50
N GLU A 133 -14.33 -3.15 14.66
CA GLU A 133 -14.54 -4.39 15.41
C GLU A 133 -13.75 -5.57 14.81
N PRO A 134 -13.37 -6.58 15.63
CA PRO A 134 -12.54 -7.70 15.17
C PRO A 134 -13.10 -8.43 13.95
N THR A 135 -14.42 -8.64 13.89
CA THR A 135 -15.06 -9.40 12.79
C THR A 135 -14.98 -8.67 11.44
N PRO A 136 -15.45 -7.41 11.29
CA PRO A 136 -15.27 -6.68 10.03
C PRO A 136 -13.80 -6.39 9.71
N LEU A 137 -12.92 -6.25 10.71
CA LEU A 137 -11.48 -6.10 10.50
C LEU A 137 -10.88 -7.34 9.83
N VAL A 138 -11.16 -8.55 10.34
CA VAL A 138 -10.71 -9.80 9.70
C VAL A 138 -11.26 -9.91 8.28
N ALA A 139 -12.55 -9.58 8.09
CA ALA A 139 -13.16 -9.60 6.76
C ALA A 139 -12.47 -8.63 5.80
N TYR A 140 -12.12 -7.43 6.27
CA TYR A 140 -11.34 -6.44 5.52
C TYR A 140 -9.98 -7.00 5.09
N PHE A 141 -9.22 -7.61 6.00
CA PHE A 141 -7.92 -8.19 5.66
C PHE A 141 -8.02 -9.35 4.65
N ILE A 142 -9.10 -10.14 4.70
CA ILE A 142 -9.38 -11.16 3.68
C ILE A 142 -9.65 -10.51 2.32
N GLY A 143 -10.50 -9.48 2.28
CA GLY A 143 -10.77 -8.71 1.06
C GLY A 143 -9.51 -8.09 0.47
N LEU A 144 -8.70 -7.48 1.33
CA LEU A 144 -7.41 -6.89 0.97
C LEU A 144 -6.44 -7.94 0.41
N PHE A 145 -6.30 -9.09 1.07
CA PHE A 145 -5.49 -10.21 0.59
C PHE A 145 -5.93 -10.66 -0.80
N VAL A 146 -7.24 -10.86 -1.02
CA VAL A 146 -7.78 -11.30 -2.32
C VAL A 146 -7.50 -10.26 -3.40
N ALA A 147 -7.83 -8.99 -3.15
CA ALA A 147 -7.61 -7.92 -4.12
C ALA A 147 -6.14 -7.77 -4.50
N GLN A 148 -5.25 -7.68 -3.50
CA GLN A 148 -3.82 -7.52 -3.71
C GLN A 148 -3.19 -8.72 -4.42
N ALA A 149 -3.58 -9.94 -4.05
CA ALA A 149 -3.11 -11.14 -4.73
C ALA A 149 -3.52 -11.15 -6.22
N VAL A 150 -4.78 -10.81 -6.52
CA VAL A 150 -5.27 -10.71 -7.90
C VAL A 150 -4.51 -9.63 -8.67
N MET A 151 -4.33 -8.44 -8.10
CA MET A 151 -3.61 -7.34 -8.73
C MET A 151 -2.15 -7.71 -9.03
N LEU A 152 -1.43 -8.32 -8.09
CA LEU A 152 -0.06 -8.77 -8.31
C LEU A 152 0.05 -9.86 -9.39
N LEU A 153 -0.92 -10.77 -9.45
CA LEU A 153 -0.98 -11.78 -10.52
C LEU A 153 -1.25 -11.14 -11.89
N LEU A 154 -2.12 -10.12 -11.96
CA LEU A 154 -2.37 -9.35 -13.19
C LEU A 154 -1.12 -8.58 -13.62
N VAL A 155 -0.48 -7.84 -12.71
CA VAL A 155 0.79 -7.13 -12.94
C VAL A 155 1.82 -8.09 -13.54
N ARG A 156 2.02 -9.25 -12.91
CA ARG A 156 2.94 -10.26 -13.45
C ARG A 156 2.52 -10.77 -14.82
N ARG A 157 1.22 -11.01 -15.04
CA ARG A 157 0.68 -11.55 -16.30
C ARG A 157 0.90 -10.61 -17.48
N PHE A 158 0.88 -9.30 -17.24
CA PHE A 158 1.03 -8.26 -18.28
C PHE A 158 2.46 -7.70 -18.39
N SER A 159 3.34 -7.96 -17.43
CA SER A 159 4.73 -7.48 -17.43
C SER A 159 5.49 -7.82 -18.73
N ASP A 160 5.67 -9.11 -19.05
CA ASP A 160 6.52 -9.50 -20.21
C ASP A 160 6.00 -8.94 -21.55
N PRO A 161 4.68 -8.99 -21.86
CA PRO A 161 4.15 -8.37 -23.08
C PRO A 161 4.39 -6.87 -23.15
N VAL A 162 4.15 -6.14 -22.05
CA VAL A 162 4.30 -4.67 -22.00
C VAL A 162 5.77 -4.28 -22.17
N VAL A 163 6.67 -4.94 -21.45
CA VAL A 163 8.11 -4.67 -21.54
C VAL A 163 8.62 -4.92 -22.96
N ARG A 164 8.21 -6.02 -23.60
CA ARG A 164 8.58 -6.32 -24.99
C ARG A 164 8.04 -5.28 -25.99
N LEU A 165 6.85 -4.74 -25.74
CA LEU A 165 6.22 -3.75 -26.61
C LEU A 165 6.96 -2.41 -26.59
N ILE A 166 7.37 -1.95 -25.40
CA ILE A 166 7.99 -0.62 -25.24
C ILE A 166 9.51 -0.64 -25.42
N GLY A 167 10.15 -1.80 -25.23
CA GLY A 167 11.60 -1.97 -25.33
C GLY A 167 12.41 -1.13 -24.34
N ASP A 168 13.73 -1.17 -24.46
CA ASP A 168 14.65 -0.54 -23.49
C ASP A 168 14.51 0.98 -23.45
N GLN A 169 14.31 1.63 -24.60
CA GLN A 169 14.10 3.07 -24.65
C GLN A 169 12.76 3.47 -24.02
N GLY A 170 11.71 2.69 -24.26
CA GLY A 170 10.41 2.91 -23.64
C GLY A 170 10.43 2.69 -22.13
N LEU A 171 11.19 1.70 -21.64
CA LEU A 171 11.42 1.50 -20.21
C LEU A 171 12.09 2.71 -19.56
N ARG A 172 13.15 3.25 -20.18
CA ARG A 172 13.84 4.44 -19.66
C ARG A 172 12.94 5.67 -19.63
N LEU A 173 12.13 5.86 -20.68
CA LEU A 173 11.15 6.94 -20.74
C LEU A 173 10.07 6.78 -19.66
N ALA A 174 9.50 5.58 -19.53
CA ALA A 174 8.50 5.27 -18.51
C ALA A 174 9.06 5.50 -17.10
N ALA A 175 10.26 5.03 -16.80
CA ALA A 175 10.90 5.29 -15.51
C ALA A 175 11.04 6.80 -15.22
N GLY A 176 11.47 7.59 -16.21
CA GLY A 176 11.55 9.04 -16.09
C GLY A 176 10.19 9.70 -15.82
N ILE A 177 9.13 9.22 -16.47
CA ILE A 177 7.75 9.68 -16.22
C ILE A 177 7.32 9.38 -14.79
N TRP A 178 7.56 8.17 -14.29
CA TRP A 178 7.20 7.78 -12.92
C TRP A 178 7.95 8.58 -11.86
N ILE A 179 9.24 8.84 -12.09
CA ILE A 179 10.03 9.75 -11.24
C ILE A 179 9.40 11.16 -11.23
N GLY A 180 9.06 11.69 -12.39
CA GLY A 180 8.42 13.00 -12.51
C GLY A 180 7.08 13.08 -11.77
N ILE A 181 6.20 12.09 -11.95
CA ILE A 181 4.89 12.02 -11.27
C ILE A 181 5.08 11.93 -9.75
N GLY A 182 5.94 11.02 -9.28
CA GLY A 182 6.19 10.85 -7.84
C GLY A 182 6.71 12.12 -7.17
N CYS A 183 7.67 12.80 -7.80
CA CYS A 183 8.17 14.09 -7.31
C CYS A 183 7.08 15.16 -7.31
N ALA A 184 6.29 15.27 -8.38
CA ALA A 184 5.24 16.29 -8.50
C ALA A 184 4.14 16.09 -7.46
N PHE A 185 3.66 14.86 -7.27
CA PHE A 185 2.61 14.54 -6.30
C PHE A 185 3.11 14.75 -4.87
N SER A 186 4.30 14.24 -4.55
CA SER A 186 4.92 14.45 -3.24
C SER A 186 5.09 15.93 -2.92
N TRP A 187 5.58 16.73 -3.87
CA TRP A 187 5.70 18.18 -3.69
C TRP A 187 4.35 18.85 -3.48
N SER A 188 3.34 18.52 -4.29
CA SER A 188 2.01 19.12 -4.17
C SER A 188 1.36 18.90 -2.80
N LEU A 189 1.59 17.72 -2.19
CA LEU A 189 1.12 17.42 -0.84
C LEU A 189 1.84 18.27 0.20
N LEU A 190 3.17 18.43 0.09
CA LEU A 190 3.97 19.10 1.10
C LEU A 190 3.84 20.63 1.11
N VAL A 191 3.34 21.24 0.04
CA VAL A 191 3.17 22.70 -0.07
C VAL A 191 1.72 23.18 -0.13
N ALA A 192 0.76 22.26 -0.07
CA ALA A 192 -0.66 22.58 0.04
C ALA A 192 -0.99 23.12 1.44
#